data_AF-A0A433DP64-F1
#
_entry.id   AF-A0A433DP64-F1
#
_cell.length_a   1.000
_cell.length_b   1.000
_cell.length_c   1.000
_cell.angle_alpha   90.00
_cell.angle_beta   90.00
_cell.angle_gamma   90.00
#
_symmetry.space_group_name_H-M   'P 1'
#
loop_
_entity.id
_entity.type
_entity.pdbx_description
1 polymer ?
#
loop_
_entity_poly.entity_id
_entity_poly.type
_entity_poly.pdbx_seq_one_letter_code
_entity_poly.pdbx_strand_id
1 'polypeptide(L)' 'MPSSPEEPATEHPEITFIGCARCGTLIAGLDGRYACSGCGWVNEWTEGHRPLPEARRRT' A
#
# COMPACT_ATOMS: atom_id res chain seq x y z
N MET A 1 31.60 -12.31 10.19
CA MET A 1 30.69 -11.71 11.19
C MET A 1 29.42 -12.54 11.17
N PRO A 2 28.97 -13.12 12.29
CA PRO A 2 27.75 -13.90 12.29
C PRO A 2 26.56 -12.97 12.03
N SER A 3 25.70 -13.33 11.08
CA SER A 3 24.44 -12.65 10.82
C SER A 3 23.59 -12.67 12.09
N SER A 4 23.06 -11.50 12.46
CA SER A 4 22.18 -11.28 13.60
C SER A 4 20.97 -12.22 13.54
N PRO A 5 20.45 -12.72 14.69
CA PRO A 5 19.24 -13.54 14.70
C PRO A 5 18.07 -12.74 14.12
N GLU A 6 17.42 -13.32 13.11
CA GLU A 6 16.08 -13.00 12.57
C GLU A 6 15.49 -11.67 13.07
N GLU A 7 15.85 -10.56 12.40
CA GLU A 7 15.00 -9.37 12.45
C GLU A 7 13.62 -9.79 11.94
N PRO A 8 12.51 -9.43 12.61
CA PRO A 8 11.19 -9.73 12.08
C PRO A 8 11.16 -9.14 10.67
N ALA A 9 10.94 -9.98 9.66
CA ALA A 9 10.84 -9.55 8.28
C ALA A 9 9.82 -8.41 8.25
N THR A 10 10.32 -7.18 8.13
CA THR A 10 9.45 -6.02 8.02
C THR A 10 8.84 -6.19 6.65
N GLU A 11 7.62 -6.70 6.59
CA GLU A 11 6.98 -7.01 5.33
C GLU A 11 6.85 -5.70 4.55
N HIS A 12 7.70 -5.50 3.55
CA HIS A 12 7.76 -4.25 2.80
C HIS A 12 6.50 -4.11 1.93
N PRO A 13 5.92 -2.91 1.78
CA PRO A 13 4.79 -2.68 0.90
C PRO A 13 5.09 -3.11 -0.54
N GLU A 14 4.16 -3.80 -1.19
CA GLU A 14 4.31 -4.22 -2.60
C GLU A 14 3.80 -3.13 -3.53
N ILE A 15 4.52 -2.86 -4.63
CA ILE A 15 4.05 -1.98 -5.70
C ILE A 15 3.16 -2.80 -6.66
N THR A 16 1.89 -2.44 -6.74
CA THR A 16 0.90 -3.05 -7.64
C THR A 16 0.40 -2.05 -8.68
N PHE A 17 -0.23 -2.53 -9.76
CA PHE A 17 -0.67 -1.68 -10.88
C PHE A 17 -2.13 -1.96 -11.28
N ILE A 18 -2.90 -0.91 -11.54
CA ILE A 18 -4.27 -0.99 -12.08
C ILE A 18 -4.55 0.12 -13.09
N GLY A 19 -5.64 -0.01 -13.86
CA GLY A 19 -6.24 1.12 -14.57
C GLY A 19 -7.07 1.99 -13.62
N CYS A 20 -6.94 3.32 -13.73
CA CYS A 20 -7.78 4.26 -12.98
C CYS A 20 -9.26 4.06 -13.33
N ALA A 21 -10.10 3.86 -12.30
CA ALA A 21 -11.53 3.65 -12.50
C ALA A 21 -12.26 4.86 -13.11
N ARG A 22 -11.65 6.05 -13.08
CA ARG A 22 -12.22 7.29 -13.66
C ARG A 22 -11.71 7.61 -15.06
N CYS A 23 -10.39 7.60 -15.29
CA CYS A 23 -9.80 8.04 -16.57
C CYS A 23 -9.04 6.95 -17.34
N GLY A 24 -8.97 5.72 -16.81
CA GLY A 24 -8.34 4.57 -17.47
C GLY A 24 -6.80 4.57 -17.46
N THR A 25 -6.14 5.64 -16.99
CA THR A 25 -4.68 5.72 -16.90
C THR A 25 -4.11 4.60 -16.01
N LEU A 26 -3.04 3.94 -16.45
CA LEU A 26 -2.32 2.97 -15.63
C LEU A 26 -1.66 3.69 -14.44
N ILE A 27 -1.93 3.21 -13.23
CA ILE A 27 -1.44 3.76 -11.97
C ILE A 27 -0.77 2.68 -11.14
N ALA A 28 0.35 3.05 -10.53
CA ALA A 28 0.99 2.29 -9.48
C ALA A 28 0.38 2.64 -8.12
N GLY A 29 0.30 1.65 -7.23
CA GLY A 29 -0.17 1.78 -5.86
C GLY A 29 0.65 0.93 -4.90
N LEU A 30 0.41 1.08 -3.61
CA LEU A 30 1.05 0.26 -2.57
C LEU A 30 -0.01 -0.64 -1.94
N ASP A 31 0.21 -1.95 -1.99
CA ASP A 31 -0.69 -2.95 -1.38
C ASP A 31 -2.17 -2.73 -1.74
N GLY A 32 -2.50 -2.49 -3.01
CA GLY A 32 -3.88 -2.26 -3.43
C GLY A 32 -4.45 -0.86 -3.12
N ARG A 33 -3.61 0.10 -2.69
CA ARG A 33 -4.01 1.50 -2.45
C ARG A 33 -3.55 2.38 -3.58
N TYR A 34 -4.50 3.02 -4.26
CA TYR A 34 -4.28 3.70 -5.52
C TYR A 34 -4.74 5.16 -5.47
N ALA A 35 -3.91 6.04 -6.01
CA ALA A 35 -4.24 7.45 -6.20
C ALA A 35 -3.80 7.90 -7.61
N CYS A 36 -4.75 8.42 -8.38
CA CYS A 36 -4.50 8.92 -9.72
C CYS A 36 -4.03 10.37 -9.70
N SER A 37 -2.76 10.60 -10.00
CA SER A 37 -2.19 11.95 -10.15
C SER A 37 -2.77 12.74 -11.32
N GLY A 38 -3.38 12.07 -12.30
CA GLY A 38 -3.98 12.72 -13.48
C GLY A 38 -5.37 13.32 -13.21
N CYS A 39 -6.30 12.53 -12.63
CA CYS A 39 -7.70 12.95 -12.47
C CYS A 39 -8.18 13.06 -11.02
N GLY A 40 -7.30 12.81 -10.04
CA GLY A 40 -7.58 12.93 -8.61
C GLY A 40 -8.45 11.81 -8.01
N TRP A 41 -8.74 10.75 -8.77
CA TRP A 41 -9.44 9.58 -8.22
C TRP A 41 -8.57 8.85 -7.21
N VAL A 42 -9.17 8.45 -6.08
CA VAL A 42 -8.55 7.63 -5.04
C VAL A 42 -9.54 6.52 -4.69
N ASN A 43 -9.04 5.31 -4.49
CA ASN A 43 -9.88 4.17 -4.11
C ASN A 43 -10.24 4.22 -2.62
N GLU A 44 -11.20 3.42 -2.18
CA GLU A 44 -11.60 3.45 -0.77
C GLU A 44 -10.52 2.79 0.11
N TRP A 45 -10.31 3.31 1.31
CA TRP A 45 -9.17 2.86 2.12
C TRP A 45 -9.29 1.39 2.56
N THR A 46 -10.49 0.80 2.54
CA THR A 46 -10.71 -0.61 2.89
C THR A 46 -10.30 -1.59 1.80
N GLU A 47 -10.10 -1.14 0.55
CA GLU A 47 -9.73 -2.00 -0.59
C GLU A 47 -8.25 -2.42 -0.62
N GLY A 48 -7.42 -1.92 0.31
CA GLY A 48 -6.02 -2.33 0.40
C GLY A 48 -5.89 -3.84 0.69
N HIS A 49 -4.90 -4.50 0.07
CA HIS A 49 -4.66 -5.93 0.21
C HIS A 49 -4.17 -6.31 1.61
N ARG A 50 -3.51 -5.38 2.30
CA ARG A 50 -3.03 -5.58 3.68
C ARG A 50 -3.97 -4.98 4.71
N PRO A 51 -4.17 -5.69 5.84
CA PRO A 51 -4.94 -5.16 6.96
C PRO A 51 -4.29 -3.86 7.45
N LEU A 52 -5.12 -2.92 7.85
CA LEU A 52 -4.63 -1.69 8.43
C LEU A 52 -3.93 -1.96 9.78
N PRO A 53 -2.88 -1.19 10.10
CA PRO A 53 -2.33 -1.19 11.44
C PRO A 53 -3.41 -0.84 12.46
N GLU A 54 -3.45 -1.58 13.57
CA GLU A 54 -4.30 -1.21 14.69
C GLU A 54 -3.88 0.13 15.29
N ALA A 55 -4.86 0.90 15.75
CA ALA A 55 -4.59 2.16 16.42
C ALA A 55 -3.87 1.91 17.76
N ARG A 56 -2.55 2.06 17.79
CA ARG A 56 -1.77 2.06 19.03
C ARG A 56 -1.91 3.41 19.72
N ARG A 57 -2.37 3.42 20.98
CA ARG A 57 -2.28 4.62 21.82
C ARG A 57 -0.80 4.95 22.01
N ARG A 58 -0.42 6.20 21.74
CA ARG A 58 0.88 6.72 22.14
C ARG A 58 0.78 7.05 23.63
N THR A 59 1.30 6.18 24.48
CA THR A 59 1.54 6.44 25.91
C THR A 59 2.91 7.05 26.10
#